data_AF-A0A0F9SA64-F1
#
_entry.id   AF-A0A0F9SA64-F1
#
_cell.length_a   1.000
_cell.length_b   1.000
_cell.length_c   1.000
_cell.angle_alpha   90.00
_cell.angle_beta   90.00
_cell.angle_gamma   90.00
#
_symmetry.space_group_name_H-M   'P 1'
#
loop_
_entity.id
_entity.type
_entity.pdbx_description
1 polymer ?
#
loop_
_entity_poly.entity_id
_entity_poly.type
_entity_poly.pdbx_seq_one_letter_code
_entity_poly.pdbx_strand_id
1 'polypeptide(L)'
;MKNKEIDNINRWLDEEYGHDLLGRAHYRIIWSVGELEKRKGTFQIFSGPIFLREFYGVQEQPKYRYHPDWRERWILERLDFSPNDELVLNQPGHYEPLYVFYDREGKYQKPFLRAIKYYMYMLTKPRPKLTDKQWQNRLAEEEKKEFDEETEFFYGCLEDEYGGGIASALHYGEAIVNPGVIFDADEKPHWFDRGKKDASNSSDSDSVPSKGRQAGAATT
;
A
#
# COMPACT_ATOMS: atom_id res chain seq x y z
N MET A 1 15.65 10.43 -24.82
CA MET A 1 14.87 11.54 -25.41
C MET A 1 14.45 12.46 -24.26
N LYS A 2 14.89 13.74 -24.22
CA LYS A 2 14.47 14.67 -23.15
C LYS A 2 12.97 14.96 -23.30
N ASN A 3 12.18 14.67 -22.28
CA ASN A 3 10.74 14.88 -22.31
C ASN A 3 10.45 16.33 -21.94
N LYS A 4 10.49 17.24 -22.93
CA LYS A 4 10.31 18.69 -22.74
C LYS A 4 9.10 19.06 -21.87
N GLU A 5 8.04 18.26 -21.92
CA GLU A 5 6.85 18.47 -21.11
C GLU A 5 7.12 18.27 -19.61
N ILE A 6 7.86 17.21 -19.25
CA ILE A 6 8.26 16.95 -17.87
C ILE A 6 9.24 18.01 -17.38
N ASP A 7 10.18 18.43 -18.22
CA ASP A 7 11.09 19.53 -17.90
C ASP A 7 10.31 20.83 -17.61
N ASN A 8 9.28 21.13 -18.41
CA ASN A 8 8.41 22.29 -18.17
C ASN A 8 7.62 22.17 -16.87
N ILE A 9 7.12 20.97 -16.55
CA ILE A 9 6.40 20.71 -15.31
C ILE A 9 7.34 20.87 -14.10
N ASN A 10 8.53 20.28 -14.15
CA ASN A 10 9.52 20.38 -13.07
C ASN A 10 9.99 21.82 -12.86
N ARG A 11 10.18 22.58 -13.94
CA ARG A 11 10.44 24.02 -13.84
C ARG A 11 9.29 24.74 -13.16
N TRP A 12 8.03 24.48 -13.55
CA TRP A 12 6.88 25.09 -12.88
C TRP A 12 6.79 24.71 -11.40
N LEU A 13 7.07 23.44 -11.03
CA LEU A 13 7.09 23.00 -9.64
C LEU A 13 8.16 23.73 -8.83
N ASP A 14 9.36 23.89 -9.38
CA ASP A 14 10.46 24.60 -8.74
C ASP A 14 10.17 26.11 -8.62
N GLU A 15 9.62 26.74 -9.66
CA GLU A 15 9.23 28.16 -9.64
C GLU A 15 8.11 28.47 -8.63
N GLU A 16 7.11 27.59 -8.52
CA GLU A 16 5.92 27.80 -7.68
C GLU A 16 6.15 27.41 -6.20
N TYR A 17 6.89 26.34 -5.95
CA TYR A 17 7.06 25.77 -4.61
C TYR A 17 8.49 25.89 -4.05
N GLY A 18 9.45 26.32 -4.88
CA GLY A 18 10.83 26.54 -4.51
C GLY A 18 11.68 25.28 -4.38
N HIS A 19 12.91 25.52 -3.93
CA HIS A 19 13.93 24.53 -3.63
C HIS A 19 14.62 24.83 -2.30
N ASP A 20 15.37 23.85 -1.81
CA ASP A 20 16.20 24.00 -0.63
C ASP A 20 17.50 24.77 -0.89
N LEU A 21 18.31 24.98 0.14
CA LEU A 21 19.60 25.68 0.04
C LEU A 21 20.64 24.94 -0.83
N LEU A 22 20.41 23.66 -1.16
CA LEU A 22 21.27 22.85 -2.02
C LEU A 22 20.75 22.81 -3.47
N GLY A 23 19.70 23.56 -3.80
CA GLY A 23 19.10 23.60 -5.14
C GLY A 23 18.22 22.38 -5.46
N ARG A 24 17.79 21.62 -4.45
CA ARG A 24 16.88 20.48 -4.61
C ARG A 24 15.44 20.98 -4.54
N ALA A 25 14.70 20.82 -5.63
CA ALA A 25 13.29 21.21 -5.71
C ALA A 25 12.45 20.53 -4.62
N HIS A 26 11.55 21.29 -3.98
CA HIS A 26 10.66 20.72 -2.96
C HIS A 26 9.72 19.68 -3.54
N TYR A 27 9.37 19.82 -4.82
CA TYR A 27 8.56 18.86 -5.55
C TYR A 27 9.19 18.62 -6.92
N ARG A 28 9.14 17.37 -7.38
CA ARG A 28 9.62 17.02 -8.71
C ARG A 28 8.90 15.80 -9.24
N ILE A 29 8.93 15.68 -10.56
CA ILE A 29 8.51 14.51 -11.28
C ILE A 29 9.73 13.78 -11.80
N ILE A 30 9.83 12.51 -11.45
CA ILE A 30 10.87 11.61 -11.93
C ILE A 30 10.25 10.38 -12.60
N TRP A 31 11.01 9.76 -13.48
CA TRP A 31 10.70 8.42 -13.97
C TRP A 31 11.40 7.41 -13.07
N SER A 32 10.65 6.58 -12.35
CA SER A 32 11.22 5.52 -11.54
C SER A 32 11.69 4.38 -12.43
N VAL A 33 12.94 3.99 -12.24
CA VAL A 33 13.56 2.84 -12.91
C VAL A 33 13.62 1.60 -12.02
N GLY A 34 12.88 1.57 -10.91
CA GLY A 34 12.97 0.46 -9.96
C GLY A 34 14.14 0.60 -8.99
N GLU A 35 14.48 1.83 -8.59
CA GLU A 35 15.56 2.13 -7.66
C GLU A 35 15.44 1.38 -6.33
N LEU A 36 16.53 0.74 -5.92
CA LEU A 36 16.68 0.18 -4.58
C LEU A 36 17.39 1.18 -3.68
N GLU A 37 17.08 1.13 -2.39
CA GLU A 37 17.77 1.92 -1.37
C GLU A 37 18.13 1.05 -0.17
N LYS A 38 19.23 1.40 0.50
CA LYS A 38 19.65 0.72 1.72
C LYS A 38 18.86 1.26 2.89
N ARG A 39 18.04 0.40 3.49
CA ARG A 39 17.31 0.71 4.72
C ARG A 39 17.85 -0.08 5.91
N LYS A 40 17.87 0.54 7.08
CA LYS A 40 18.17 -0.06 8.39
C LYS A 40 16.87 -0.35 9.11
N GLY A 41 16.71 -1.54 9.65
CA GLY A 41 15.50 -1.88 10.39
C GLY A 41 15.42 -3.37 10.69
N THR A 42 14.24 -3.78 11.17
CA THR A 42 13.90 -5.18 11.36
C THR A 42 13.25 -5.70 10.08
N PHE A 43 13.83 -6.74 9.50
CA PHE A 43 13.34 -7.37 8.29
C PHE A 43 12.88 -8.79 8.59
N GLN A 44 11.71 -9.15 8.09
CA GLN A 44 11.22 -10.52 8.16
C GLN A 44 11.85 -11.34 7.03
N ILE A 45 12.51 -12.43 7.39
CA ILE A 45 13.13 -13.35 6.44
C ILE A 45 12.17 -14.52 6.24
N PHE A 46 11.77 -14.75 5.00
CA PHE A 46 10.92 -15.85 4.58
C PHE A 46 11.69 -16.84 3.69
N SER A 47 11.30 -18.11 3.73
CA SER A 47 11.64 -19.11 2.72
C SER A 47 10.34 -19.62 2.11
N GLY A 48 10.00 -19.11 0.93
CA GLY A 48 8.65 -19.29 0.37
C GLY A 48 7.60 -18.65 1.30
N PRO A 49 6.54 -19.37 1.68
CA PRO A 49 5.51 -18.87 2.61
C PRO A 49 5.94 -18.97 4.09
N ILE A 50 7.06 -19.63 4.40
CA ILE A 50 7.47 -19.91 5.78
C ILE A 50 8.28 -18.73 6.32
N PHE A 51 7.78 -18.10 7.36
CA PHE A 51 8.54 -17.14 8.15
C PHE A 51 9.67 -17.86 8.90
N LEU A 52 10.92 -17.45 8.66
CA LEU A 52 12.08 -18.07 9.31
C LEU A 52 12.48 -17.33 10.58
N ARG A 53 12.66 -16.00 10.49
CA ARG A 53 13.09 -15.14 11.60
C ARG A 53 13.00 -13.66 11.24
N GLU A 54 13.11 -12.83 12.26
CA GLU A 54 13.42 -11.42 12.10
C GLU A 54 14.94 -11.21 12.10
N PHE A 55 15.40 -10.27 11.27
CA PHE A 55 16.78 -9.84 11.20
C PHE A 55 16.84 -8.32 11.32
N TYR A 56 17.50 -7.82 12.37
CA TYR A 56 17.81 -6.40 12.49
C TYR A 56 19.15 -6.10 11.81
N GLY A 57 19.14 -5.23 10.82
CA GLY A 57 20.35 -4.89 10.07
C GLY A 57 20.11 -3.88 8.98
N VAL A 58 20.96 -3.91 7.95
CA VAL A 58 20.82 -3.08 6.73
C VAL A 58 20.51 -4.00 5.56
N GLN A 59 19.47 -3.68 4.79
CA GLN A 59 19.08 -4.42 3.59
C GLN A 59 18.73 -3.47 2.45
N GLU A 60 19.00 -3.89 1.21
CA GLU A 60 18.50 -3.20 0.02
C GLU A 60 17.02 -3.51 -0.18
N GLN A 61 16.24 -2.46 -0.32
CA GLN A 61 14.78 -2.52 -0.38
C GLN A 61 14.28 -1.63 -1.52
N PRO A 62 13.12 -1.95 -2.13
CA PRO A 62 12.39 -1.03 -2.99
C PRO A 62 12.28 0.36 -2.37
N LYS A 63 12.64 1.40 -3.15
CA LYS A 63 12.50 2.77 -2.68
C LYS A 63 11.06 3.11 -2.30
N TYR A 64 10.09 2.62 -3.08
CA TYR A 64 8.66 2.84 -2.84
C TYR A 64 7.97 1.55 -2.41
N ARG A 65 8.26 1.11 -1.17
CA ARG A 65 7.79 -0.18 -0.63
C ARG A 65 6.25 -0.33 -0.64
N TYR A 66 5.52 0.77 -0.46
CA TYR A 66 4.06 0.77 -0.27
C TYR A 66 3.24 0.74 -1.56
N HIS A 67 3.85 0.94 -2.72
CA HIS A 67 3.11 1.04 -3.96
C HIS A 67 3.53 -0.11 -4.87
N PRO A 68 2.72 -1.19 -5.04
CA PRO A 68 3.15 -2.41 -5.73
C PRO A 68 3.64 -2.15 -7.17
N ASP A 69 3.10 -1.13 -7.81
CA ASP A 69 3.34 -0.79 -9.21
C ASP A 69 4.39 0.31 -9.44
N TRP A 70 5.28 0.59 -8.52
CA TRP A 70 6.16 1.75 -8.62
C TRP A 70 7.23 1.74 -9.74
N ARG A 71 7.52 0.56 -10.33
CA ARG A 71 8.56 0.41 -11.35
C ARG A 71 8.09 0.91 -12.72
N GLU A 72 8.98 1.57 -13.46
CA GLU A 72 8.75 2.07 -14.82
C GLU A 72 7.55 3.02 -14.94
N ARG A 73 7.46 3.97 -13.99
CA ARG A 73 6.38 4.95 -13.95
C ARG A 73 6.88 6.34 -13.60
N TRP A 74 6.08 7.33 -13.99
CA TRP A 74 6.28 8.68 -13.47
C TRP A 74 5.79 8.73 -12.02
N ILE A 75 6.55 9.44 -11.20
CA ILE A 75 6.26 9.64 -9.78
C ILE A 75 6.43 11.11 -9.46
N LEU A 76 5.42 11.68 -8.81
CA LEU A 76 5.54 12.97 -8.14
C LEU A 76 6.15 12.72 -6.77
N GLU A 77 7.31 13.30 -6.52
CA GLU A 77 8.01 13.22 -5.24
C GLU A 77 7.94 14.56 -4.50
N ARG A 78 8.05 14.49 -3.17
CA ARG A 78 8.28 15.62 -2.28
C ARG A 78 9.59 15.45 -1.53
N LEU A 79 10.37 16.52 -1.44
CA LEU A 79 11.51 16.57 -0.54
C LEU A 79 11.01 16.73 0.91
N ASP A 80 11.29 15.74 1.73
CA ASP A 80 10.97 15.71 3.16
C ASP A 80 12.26 15.84 3.99
N PHE A 81 12.20 16.61 5.06
CA PHE A 81 13.33 16.80 5.99
C PHE A 81 13.12 16.08 7.32
N SER A 82 12.00 15.38 7.46
CA SER A 82 11.72 14.58 8.65
C SER A 82 12.80 13.51 8.81
N PRO A 83 13.29 13.26 10.04
CA PRO A 83 14.21 12.16 10.27
C PRO A 83 13.53 10.84 9.88
N ASN A 84 14.23 10.02 9.11
CA ASN A 84 13.79 8.70 8.71
C ASN A 84 14.82 7.70 9.22
N ASP A 85 14.51 7.08 10.35
CA ASP A 85 15.41 6.15 11.06
C ASP A 85 15.74 4.91 10.22
N GLU A 86 14.94 4.64 9.18
CA GLU A 86 15.21 3.56 8.25
C GLU A 86 16.30 3.92 7.23
N LEU A 87 16.54 5.20 6.92
CA LEU A 87 17.56 5.53 5.92
C LEU A 87 18.95 5.50 6.56
N VAL A 88 19.85 4.68 5.99
CA VAL A 88 21.23 4.53 6.50
C VAL A 88 22.05 5.81 6.30
N LEU A 89 21.69 6.60 5.28
CA LEU A 89 22.40 7.80 4.91
C LEU A 89 21.85 9.01 5.70
N ASN A 90 22.72 9.64 6.49
CA ASN A 90 22.49 10.96 7.09
C ASN A 90 22.52 12.06 6.03
N GLN A 91 21.66 11.96 5.01
CA GLN A 91 21.45 13.06 4.09
C GLN A 91 20.43 14.03 4.68
N PRO A 92 20.64 15.35 4.56
CA PRO A 92 19.67 16.33 5.00
C PRO A 92 18.44 16.19 4.11
N GLY A 93 17.42 15.48 4.56
CA GLY A 93 16.19 15.23 3.81
C GLY A 93 16.31 14.22 2.67
N HIS A 94 15.16 13.67 2.29
CA HIS A 94 14.98 12.59 1.33
C HIS A 94 13.71 12.82 0.51
N TYR A 95 13.63 12.22 -0.68
CA TYR A 95 12.44 12.33 -1.52
C TYR A 95 11.48 11.18 -1.26
N GLU A 96 10.26 11.52 -0.88
CA GLU A 96 9.15 10.58 -0.65
C GLU A 96 8.14 10.64 -1.82
N PRO A 97 7.57 9.51 -2.24
CA PRO A 97 6.55 9.48 -3.29
C PRO A 97 5.25 10.08 -2.76
N LEU A 98 4.68 11.02 -3.52
CA LEU A 98 3.35 11.56 -3.24
C LEU A 98 2.28 10.95 -4.13
N TYR A 99 2.61 10.65 -5.37
CA TYR A 99 1.65 10.15 -6.36
C TYR A 99 2.37 9.39 -7.47
N VAL A 100 1.81 8.25 -7.87
CA VAL A 100 2.28 7.46 -9.01
C VAL A 100 1.29 7.62 -10.16
N PHE A 101 1.76 7.92 -11.36
CA PHE A 101 0.90 8.16 -12.51
C PHE A 101 0.57 6.85 -13.25
N TYR A 102 -0.65 6.36 -13.08
CA TYR A 102 -1.18 5.18 -13.75
C TYR A 102 -2.68 5.32 -14.06
N ASP A 103 -3.17 4.56 -15.05
CA ASP A 103 -4.59 4.53 -15.41
C ASP A 103 -5.38 3.47 -14.61
N ARG A 104 -6.68 3.33 -14.89
CA ARG A 104 -7.55 2.37 -14.16
C ARG A 104 -7.11 0.91 -14.33
N GLU A 105 -6.44 0.59 -15.42
CA GLU A 105 -5.92 -0.75 -15.75
C GLU A 105 -4.51 -0.96 -15.17
N GLY A 106 -3.99 0.00 -14.42
CA GLY A 106 -2.64 -0.07 -13.88
C GLY A 106 -1.57 0.12 -14.95
N LYS A 107 -1.86 0.71 -16.11
CA LYS A 107 -0.84 1.05 -17.12
C LYS A 107 -0.22 2.41 -16.84
N TYR A 108 0.99 2.62 -17.35
CA TYR A 108 1.70 3.88 -17.17
C TYR A 108 0.87 5.04 -17.72
N GLN A 109 0.84 6.16 -17.00
CA GLN A 109 0.24 7.38 -17.50
C GLN A 109 1.27 8.51 -17.49
N LYS A 110 1.30 9.28 -18.58
CA LYS A 110 2.16 10.45 -18.66
C LYS A 110 1.60 11.57 -17.76
N PRO A 111 2.42 12.22 -16.92
CA PRO A 111 2.00 13.35 -16.12
C PRO A 111 1.48 14.49 -16.99
N PHE A 112 0.35 15.05 -16.57
CA PHE A 112 -0.30 16.15 -17.26
C PHE A 112 -0.36 17.36 -16.32
N LEU A 113 0.16 18.52 -16.76
CA LEU A 113 0.34 19.71 -15.91
C LEU A 113 -0.95 20.12 -15.18
N ARG A 114 -2.11 20.03 -15.85
CA ARG A 114 -3.40 20.38 -15.23
C ARG A 114 -3.75 19.47 -14.05
N ALA A 115 -3.48 18.16 -14.17
CA ALA A 115 -3.73 17.19 -13.11
C ALA A 115 -2.80 17.44 -11.92
N ILE A 116 -1.53 17.75 -12.19
CA ILE A 116 -0.54 18.07 -11.16
C ILE A 116 -0.93 19.37 -10.44
N LYS A 117 -1.30 20.43 -11.17
CA LYS A 117 -1.79 21.68 -10.57
C LYS A 117 -2.97 21.44 -9.62
N TYR A 118 -3.92 20.61 -10.04
CA TYR A 118 -5.05 20.23 -9.18
C TYR A 118 -4.60 19.45 -7.95
N TYR A 119 -3.71 18.47 -8.11
CA TYR A 119 -3.19 17.67 -7.01
C TYR A 119 -2.43 18.54 -5.99
N MET A 120 -1.56 19.42 -6.47
CA MET A 120 -0.82 20.35 -5.64
C MET A 120 -1.75 21.32 -4.91
N TYR A 121 -2.78 21.85 -5.58
CA TYR A 121 -3.82 22.65 -4.93
C TYR A 121 -4.49 21.89 -3.79
N MET A 122 -4.84 20.62 -3.98
CA MET A 122 -5.46 19.80 -2.93
C MET A 122 -4.51 19.50 -1.77
N LEU A 123 -3.22 19.33 -2.05
CA LEU A 123 -2.19 19.10 -1.03
C LEU A 123 -1.92 20.34 -0.17
N THR A 124 -1.85 21.52 -0.79
CA THR A 124 -1.49 22.77 -0.10
C THR A 124 -2.69 23.53 0.45
N LYS A 125 -3.92 23.21 -0.01
CA LYS A 125 -5.13 23.82 0.51
C LYS A 125 -5.21 23.56 2.02
N PRO A 126 -5.39 24.61 2.84
CA PRO A 126 -5.59 24.42 4.27
C PRO A 126 -6.83 23.55 4.47
N ARG A 127 -6.62 22.37 5.07
CA ARG A 127 -7.73 21.54 5.50
C ARG A 127 -8.46 22.30 6.61
N PRO A 128 -9.81 22.37 6.58
CA PRO A 128 -10.53 22.95 7.70
C PRO A 128 -10.10 22.20 8.96
N LYS A 129 -9.57 22.93 9.94
CA LYS A 129 -9.21 22.34 11.22
C LYS A 129 -10.51 21.83 11.84
N LEU A 130 -10.64 20.52 11.95
CA LEU A 130 -11.68 19.91 12.77
C LEU A 130 -11.46 20.41 14.19
N THR A 131 -12.55 20.80 14.86
CA THR A 131 -12.49 21.05 16.30
C THR A 131 -12.13 19.75 17.02
N ASP A 132 -11.53 19.81 18.20
CA ASP A 132 -11.12 18.62 18.97
C ASP A 132 -12.29 17.63 19.14
N LYS A 133 -13.51 18.14 19.35
CA LYS A 133 -14.72 17.31 19.45
C LYS A 133 -15.04 16.58 18.13
N GLN A 134 -14.89 17.24 16.99
CA GLN A 134 -15.08 16.59 15.69
C GLN A 134 -13.98 15.58 15.39
N TRP A 135 -12.75 15.85 15.84
CA TRP A 135 -11.64 14.91 15.71
C TRP A 135 -11.86 13.66 16.56
N GLN A 136 -12.26 13.82 17.83
CA GLN A 136 -12.60 12.71 18.72
C GLN A 136 -13.77 11.88 18.20
N ASN A 137 -14.84 12.52 17.71
CA ASN A 137 -15.96 11.79 17.12
C ASN A 137 -15.53 10.99 15.90
N ARG A 138 -14.69 11.56 15.03
CA ARG A 138 -14.17 10.88 13.85
C ARG A 138 -13.29 9.69 14.21
N LEU A 139 -12.40 9.85 15.19
CA LEU A 139 -11.57 8.75 15.70
C LEU A 139 -12.43 7.64 16.28
N ALA A 140 -13.45 7.98 17.09
CA ALA A 140 -14.36 6.99 17.64
C ALA A 140 -15.18 6.25 16.56
N GLU A 141 -15.56 6.93 15.48
CA GLU A 141 -16.21 6.31 14.32
C GLU A 141 -15.28 5.38 13.54
N GLU A 142 -14.02 5.79 13.33
CA GLU A 142 -12.99 4.97 12.67
C GLU A 142 -12.63 3.74 13.53
N GLU A 143 -12.40 3.90 14.83
CA GLU A 143 -12.15 2.80 15.79
C GLU A 143 -13.32 1.82 15.86
N LYS A 144 -14.56 2.33 15.94
CA LYS A 144 -15.74 1.46 15.95
C LYS A 144 -15.85 0.66 14.66
N LYS A 145 -15.60 1.30 13.52
CA LYS A 145 -15.66 0.62 12.21
C LYS A 145 -14.61 -0.48 12.11
N GLU A 146 -13.38 -0.21 12.54
CA GLU A 146 -12.30 -1.20 12.54
C GLU A 146 -12.63 -2.38 13.47
N PHE A 147 -13.17 -2.08 14.66
CA PHE A 147 -13.62 -3.10 15.60
C PHE A 147 -14.79 -3.94 15.05
N ASP A 148 -15.77 -3.33 14.41
CA ASP A 148 -16.92 -4.01 13.81
C ASP A 148 -16.45 -4.92 12.65
N GLU A 149 -15.52 -4.45 11.80
CA GLU A 149 -14.92 -5.24 10.70
C GLU A 149 -14.10 -6.44 11.22
N GLU A 150 -13.29 -6.26 12.28
CA GLU A 150 -12.53 -7.34 12.90
C GLU A 150 -13.45 -8.37 13.57
N THR A 151 -14.50 -7.89 14.23
CA THR A 151 -15.51 -8.74 14.89
C THR A 151 -16.27 -9.57 13.87
N GLU A 152 -16.72 -8.96 12.76
CA GLU A 152 -17.40 -9.65 11.65
C GLU A 152 -16.49 -10.74 11.04
N PHE A 153 -15.21 -10.40 10.79
CA PHE A 153 -14.22 -11.37 10.31
C PHE A 153 -14.05 -12.55 11.27
N PHE A 154 -13.90 -12.27 12.58
CA PHE A 154 -13.74 -13.30 13.60
C PHE A 154 -14.95 -14.23 13.70
N TYR A 155 -16.17 -13.69 13.71
CA TYR A 155 -17.39 -14.50 13.73
C TYR A 155 -17.55 -15.32 12.45
N GLY A 156 -17.21 -14.76 11.29
CA GLY A 156 -17.18 -15.51 10.04
C GLY A 156 -16.21 -16.70 10.08
N CYS A 157 -15.06 -16.59 10.77
CA CYS A 157 -14.14 -17.71 10.98
C CYS A 157 -14.72 -18.79 11.90
N LEU A 158 -15.59 -18.44 12.85
CA LEU A 158 -16.25 -19.39 13.76
C LEU A 158 -17.44 -20.11 13.09
N GLU A 159 -18.14 -19.43 12.18
CA GLU A 159 -19.31 -19.95 11.47
C GLU A 159 -18.96 -20.81 10.24
N ASP A 160 -17.67 -21.09 10.04
CA ASP A 160 -17.12 -21.95 8.97
C ASP A 160 -17.38 -21.43 7.53
N GLU A 161 -17.85 -20.17 7.39
CA GLU A 161 -18.10 -19.49 6.11
C GLU A 161 -16.80 -19.19 5.34
N TYR A 162 -15.67 -19.03 6.04
CA TYR A 162 -14.34 -18.80 5.45
C TYR A 162 -13.42 -20.05 5.45
N GLY A 163 -13.98 -21.22 5.76
CA GLY A 163 -13.33 -22.54 5.64
C GLY A 163 -12.51 -22.98 6.85
N GLY A 164 -12.81 -24.17 7.36
CA GLY A 164 -12.23 -24.82 8.53
C GLY A 164 -10.71 -25.06 8.55
N GLY A 165 -9.95 -24.55 7.57
CA GLY A 165 -8.49 -24.51 7.61
C GLY A 165 -7.95 -23.50 8.65
N ILE A 166 -8.60 -22.35 8.82
CA ILE A 166 -8.17 -21.30 9.76
C ILE A 166 -8.53 -21.67 11.21
N ALA A 167 -9.75 -22.19 11.44
CA ALA A 167 -10.18 -22.68 12.74
C ALA A 167 -9.34 -23.88 13.23
N SER A 168 -8.90 -24.74 12.31
CA SER A 168 -7.98 -25.85 12.61
C SER A 168 -6.60 -25.35 13.02
N ALA A 169 -6.03 -24.35 12.35
CA ALA A 169 -4.72 -23.78 12.69
C ALA A 169 -4.66 -23.08 14.06
N LEU A 170 -5.78 -22.47 14.50
CA LEU A 170 -5.91 -21.86 15.83
C LEU A 170 -5.98 -22.91 16.95
N HIS A 171 -6.56 -24.08 16.69
CA HIS A 171 -6.80 -25.10 17.72
C HIS A 171 -5.52 -25.80 18.20
N TYR A 172 -4.46 -25.80 17.39
CA TYR A 172 -3.17 -26.44 17.72
C TYR A 172 -2.14 -25.50 18.34
N GLY A 173 -2.45 -24.21 18.51
CA GLY A 173 -1.55 -23.25 19.16
C GLY A 173 -0.26 -22.92 18.39
N GLU A 174 -0.22 -23.21 17.08
CA GLU A 174 1.02 -23.12 16.28
C GLU A 174 1.09 -21.97 15.27
N ALA A 175 0.10 -21.06 15.17
CA ALA A 175 0.18 -19.96 14.21
C ALA A 175 -0.43 -18.63 14.67
N ILE A 176 0.30 -17.54 14.41
CA ILE A 176 -0.25 -16.18 14.29
C ILE A 176 -0.65 -16.03 12.82
N VAL A 177 -1.95 -15.97 12.54
CA VAL A 177 -2.47 -15.75 11.18
C VAL A 177 -2.22 -14.29 10.79
N ASN A 178 -1.51 -14.06 9.69
CA ASN A 178 -1.36 -12.72 9.10
C ASN A 178 -2.60 -12.45 8.22
N PRO A 179 -3.47 -11.49 8.56
CA PRO A 179 -4.71 -11.23 7.80
C PRO A 179 -4.47 -10.62 6.41
N GLY A 180 -3.22 -10.34 6.02
CA GLY A 180 -2.88 -9.68 4.75
C GLY A 180 -2.69 -10.60 3.53
N VAL A 181 -2.61 -11.93 3.71
CA VAL A 181 -2.28 -12.86 2.61
C VAL A 181 -3.16 -14.11 2.69
N ILE A 182 -4.00 -14.33 1.66
CA ILE A 182 -4.68 -15.60 1.43
C ILE A 182 -3.92 -16.33 0.32
N PHE A 183 -3.77 -17.65 0.45
CA PHE A 183 -3.27 -18.50 -0.63
C PHE A 183 -4.48 -19.13 -1.34
N ASP A 184 -4.47 -19.14 -2.67
CA ASP A 184 -5.45 -19.90 -3.45
C ASP A 184 -5.17 -21.41 -3.38
N ALA A 185 -6.09 -22.22 -3.95
CA ALA A 185 -5.94 -23.67 -4.01
C ALA A 185 -4.70 -24.15 -4.79
N ASP A 186 -4.03 -23.24 -5.52
CA ASP A 186 -2.83 -23.48 -6.31
C ASP A 186 -1.56 -22.92 -5.62
N GLU A 187 -1.63 -22.59 -4.32
CA GLU A 187 -0.55 -22.05 -3.48
C GLU A 187 0.03 -20.70 -3.93
N LYS A 188 -0.70 -19.93 -4.75
CA LYS A 188 -0.26 -18.59 -5.15
C LYS A 188 -0.66 -17.57 -4.10
N PRO A 189 0.26 -16.67 -3.70
CA PRO A 189 -0.06 -15.62 -2.74
C PRO A 189 -0.98 -14.57 -3.37
N HIS A 190 -2.16 -14.40 -2.79
CA HIS A 190 -3.06 -13.29 -3.07
C HIS A 190 -3.05 -12.32 -1.89
N TRP A 191 -2.77 -11.05 -2.19
CA TRP A 191 -2.91 -9.97 -1.21
C TRP A 191 -4.40 -9.71 -0.98
N PHE A 192 -4.80 -9.60 0.28
CA PHE A 192 -6.17 -9.23 0.66
C PHE A 192 -6.45 -7.80 0.18
N ASP A 193 -7.19 -7.64 -0.92
CA ASP A 193 -7.60 -6.32 -1.40
C ASP A 193 -8.76 -5.82 -0.53
N ARG A 194 -8.45 -5.00 0.49
CA ARG A 194 -9.46 -4.32 1.31
C ARG A 194 -10.14 -3.22 0.48
N GLY A 195 -11.00 -3.64 -0.44
CA GLY A 195 -12.07 -2.85 -1.01
C GLY A 195 -11.73 -2.03 -2.27
N LYS A 196 -12.13 -2.59 -3.43
CA LYS A 196 -12.90 -1.83 -4.41
C LYS A 196 -14.33 -2.34 -4.44
N LYS A 197 -15.20 -1.77 -3.59
CA LYS A 197 -16.62 -1.67 -3.93
C LYS A 197 -16.71 -0.63 -5.04
N ASP A 198 -16.67 -1.06 -6.29
CA ASP A 198 -17.19 -0.25 -7.38
C ASP A 198 -18.69 -0.08 -7.13
N ALA A 199 -19.05 1.12 -6.67
CA ALA A 199 -20.41 1.57 -6.50
C ALA A 199 -21.05 1.83 -7.87
N SER A 200 -21.31 0.78 -8.65
CA SER A 200 -22.31 0.79 -9.73
C SER A 200 -22.50 -0.61 -10.31
N ASN A 201 -23.45 -1.35 -9.76
CA ASN A 201 -24.38 -2.29 -10.41
C ASN A 201 -24.70 -3.46 -9.49
N SER A 202 -25.77 -3.29 -8.72
CA SER A 202 -26.50 -4.38 -8.10
C SER A 202 -27.27 -5.12 -9.21
N SER A 203 -26.74 -6.26 -9.64
CA SER A 203 -27.48 -7.46 -10.08
C SER A 203 -26.57 -8.32 -10.94
N ASP A 204 -25.67 -9.07 -10.31
CA ASP A 204 -25.33 -10.41 -10.78
C ASP A 204 -24.69 -11.14 -9.61
N SER A 205 -25.45 -12.09 -9.07
CA SER A 205 -24.97 -13.02 -8.06
C SER A 205 -24.03 -14.01 -8.76
N ASP A 206 -22.75 -13.67 -8.85
CA ASP A 206 -21.75 -14.62 -9.32
C ASP A 206 -21.61 -15.74 -8.28
N SER A 207 -22.08 -16.90 -8.70
CA SER A 207 -22.19 -18.14 -7.95
C SER A 207 -20.85 -18.60 -7.39
N VAL A 208 -20.81 -18.86 -6.08
CA VAL A 208 -19.80 -19.69 -5.42
C VAL A 208 -19.71 -21.05 -6.14
N PRO A 209 -18.51 -21.59 -6.41
CA PRO A 209 -18.36 -22.93 -6.97
C PRO A 209 -18.91 -23.96 -5.98
N SER A 210 -20.13 -24.46 -6.25
CA SER A 210 -20.67 -25.60 -5.52
C SER A 210 -19.94 -26.88 -5.96
N LYS A 211 -19.40 -27.61 -4.97
CA LYS A 211 -18.88 -29.00 -5.00
C LYS A 211 -17.36 -29.17 -5.11
N GLY A 212 -16.72 -29.32 -3.95
CA GLY A 212 -15.59 -30.22 -3.76
C GLY A 212 -16.10 -31.59 -3.27
N ARG A 213 -15.69 -32.69 -3.94
CA ARG A 213 -16.08 -34.07 -3.62
C ARG A 213 -15.53 -34.49 -2.26
N GLN A 214 -16.37 -35.11 -1.42
CA GLN A 214 -15.95 -35.89 -0.25
C GLN A 214 -15.07 -37.05 -0.70
N ALA A 215 -13.84 -37.15 -0.17
CA ALA A 215 -13.03 -38.34 -0.25
C ALA A 215 -13.61 -39.40 0.72
N GLY A 216 -13.88 -40.59 0.17
CA GLY A 216 -14.59 -41.67 0.84
C GLY A 216 -13.86 -42.24 2.05
N ALA A 217 -14.67 -42.69 3.01
CA ALA A 217 -14.29 -43.40 4.20
C ALA A 217 -13.57 -44.72 3.91
N ALA A 218 -12.59 -45.03 4.75
CA ALA A 218 -11.97 -46.33 4.86
C ALA A 218 -12.97 -47.36 5.40
N THR A 219 -12.96 -48.56 4.82
CA THR A 219 -13.45 -49.78 5.48
C THR A 219 -12.48 -50.91 5.20
N THR A 220 -12.01 -51.49 6.30
CA THR A 220 -11.38 -52.81 6.56
C THR A 220 -11.14 -53.75 5.40
#